data_AF-A0ABD5RA42-F1
#
_entry.id   AF-A0ABD5RA42-F1
#
_cell.length_a   1.000
_cell.length_b   1.000
_cell.length_c   1.000
_cell.angle_alpha   90.00
_cell.angle_beta   90.00
_cell.angle_gamma   90.00
#
_symmetry.space_group_name_H-M   'P 1'
#
loop_
_entity.id
_entity.type
_entity.pdbx_description
1 polymer ?
#
loop_
_entity_poly.entity_id
_entity_poly.type
_entity_poly.pdbx_seq_one_letter_code
_entity_poly.pdbx_strand_id
1 'polypeptide(L)'
;MSQRRSRAGLLAGVVGGLGHALVVLLLWNLFGFESLVGAFSAEPFYVTYVLLGAVGVGVALGVGSARRELVSPVLVVGVLLVGAGVTTWFGLRGGATPVGPTPLGWYALLWPVALLLAGVSGVVENRRR
;
A
#
# COMPACT_ATOMS: atom_id res chain seq x y z
N MET A 1 -28.06 -14.49 -4.36
CA MET A 1 -27.10 -13.46 -4.86
C MET A 1 -26.14 -12.91 -3.79
N SER A 2 -26.56 -12.70 -2.54
CA SER A 2 -25.72 -12.14 -1.46
C SER A 2 -24.38 -12.89 -1.20
N GLN A 3 -24.40 -14.23 -1.09
CA GLN A 3 -23.19 -15.01 -0.81
C GLN A 3 -22.10 -14.89 -1.89
N ARG A 4 -22.46 -14.85 -3.18
CA ARG A 4 -21.48 -14.75 -4.29
C ARG A 4 -20.75 -13.41 -4.30
N ARG A 5 -21.47 -12.29 -4.05
CA ARG A 5 -20.87 -10.96 -3.91
C ARG A 5 -19.95 -10.87 -2.68
N SER A 6 -20.30 -11.53 -1.58
CA SER A 6 -19.46 -11.60 -0.38
C SER A 6 -18.12 -12.30 -0.65
N ARG A 7 -18.15 -13.47 -1.31
CA ARG A 7 -16.95 -14.25 -1.69
C ARG A 7 -16.08 -13.53 -2.70
N ALA A 8 -16.68 -12.94 -3.73
CA ALA A 8 -15.94 -12.17 -4.73
C ALA A 8 -15.22 -10.97 -4.11
N GLY A 9 -15.88 -10.24 -3.19
CA GLY A 9 -15.24 -9.15 -2.47
C GLY A 9 -14.10 -9.59 -1.56
N LEU A 10 -14.22 -10.76 -0.91
CA LEU A 10 -13.14 -11.31 -0.09
C LEU A 10 -11.92 -11.70 -0.95
N LEU A 11 -12.15 -12.40 -2.06
CA LEU A 11 -11.10 -12.78 -3.00
C LEU A 11 -10.40 -11.55 -3.59
N ALA A 12 -11.16 -10.54 -4.01
CA ALA A 12 -10.59 -9.28 -4.49
C ALA A 12 -9.77 -8.58 -3.42
N GLY A 13 -10.23 -8.61 -2.17
CA GLY A 13 -9.46 -8.13 -1.02
C GLY A 13 -8.13 -8.86 -0.88
N VAL A 14 -8.12 -10.19 -0.83
CA VAL A 14 -6.89 -10.98 -0.70
C VAL A 14 -5.93 -10.71 -1.86
N VAL A 15 -6.43 -10.72 -3.10
CA VAL A 15 -5.61 -10.45 -4.29
C VAL A 15 -5.05 -9.02 -4.26
N GLY A 16 -5.87 -8.03 -3.90
CA GLY A 16 -5.42 -6.64 -3.75
C GLY A 16 -4.37 -6.48 -2.67
N GLY A 17 -4.54 -7.14 -1.52
CA GLY A 17 -3.60 -7.15 -0.40
C GLY A 17 -2.25 -7.72 -0.78
N LEU A 18 -2.25 -8.92 -1.35
CA LEU A 18 -1.02 -9.59 -1.80
C LEU A 18 -0.35 -8.84 -2.94
N GLY A 19 -1.13 -8.32 -3.89
CA GLY A 19 -0.61 -7.53 -5.01
C GLY A 19 0.07 -6.24 -4.55
N HIS A 20 -0.57 -5.50 -3.64
CA HIS A 20 0.00 -4.28 -3.08
C HIS A 20 1.28 -4.57 -2.28
N ALA A 21 1.25 -5.56 -1.39
CA ALA A 21 2.41 -5.99 -0.63
C ALA A 21 3.57 -6.41 -1.55
N LEU A 22 3.29 -7.17 -2.61
CA LEU A 22 4.29 -7.57 -3.58
C LEU A 22 4.94 -6.36 -4.25
N VAL A 23 4.17 -5.36 -4.68
CA VAL A 23 4.74 -4.14 -5.29
C VAL A 23 5.62 -3.37 -4.31
N VAL A 24 5.17 -3.20 -3.07
CA VAL A 24 5.96 -2.54 -2.01
C VAL A 24 7.27 -3.30 -1.78
N LEU A 25 7.22 -4.63 -1.70
CA LEU A 25 8.41 -5.48 -1.54
C LEU A 25 9.35 -5.40 -2.75
N LEU A 26 8.82 -5.41 -3.97
CA LEU A 26 9.63 -5.26 -5.18
C LEU A 26 10.35 -3.91 -5.19
N LEU A 27 9.66 -2.82 -4.83
CA LEU A 27 10.26 -1.49 -4.74
C LEU A 27 11.30 -1.40 -3.60
N TRP A 28 11.03 -2.03 -2.46
CA TRP A 28 11.97 -2.12 -1.34
C TRP A 28 13.30 -2.76 -1.77
N ASN A 29 13.22 -3.89 -2.48
CA ASN A 29 14.40 -4.58 -3.01
C ASN A 29 15.06 -3.79 -4.15
N LEU A 30 14.28 -3.22 -5.07
CA LEU A 30 14.78 -2.42 -6.19
C LEU A 30 15.60 -1.21 -5.73
N PHE A 31 15.20 -0.59 -4.62
CA PHE A 31 15.88 0.57 -4.06
C PHE A 31 17.03 0.22 -3.12
N GLY A 32 17.35 -1.08 -2.97
CA GLY A 32 18.48 -1.53 -2.19
C GLY A 32 18.35 -1.23 -0.70
N PHE A 33 17.12 -1.18 -0.17
CA PHE A 33 16.91 -1.14 1.28
C PHE A 33 17.39 -2.44 1.93
N GLU A 34 17.51 -2.40 3.26
CA GLU A 34 18.00 -3.55 4.03
C GLU A 34 17.22 -4.82 3.69
N SER A 35 17.94 -5.96 3.64
CA SER A 35 17.31 -7.26 3.43
C SER A 35 16.20 -7.48 4.46
N LEU A 36 15.04 -8.01 4.03
CA LEU A 36 13.92 -8.26 4.94
C LEU A 36 14.31 -9.17 6.11
N VAL A 37 15.21 -10.13 5.90
CA VAL A 37 15.70 -11.03 6.94
C VAL A 37 16.53 -10.28 7.97
N GLY A 38 17.44 -9.39 7.52
CA GLY A 38 18.22 -8.53 8.40
C GLY A 38 17.33 -7.56 9.18
N ALA A 39 16.46 -6.85 8.47
CA ALA A 39 15.51 -5.91 9.08
C ALA A 39 14.58 -6.60 10.08
N PHE A 40 14.11 -7.83 9.80
CA PHE A 40 13.25 -8.58 10.71
C PHE A 40 14.02 -9.08 11.93
N SER A 41 15.29 -9.42 11.78
CA SER A 41 16.15 -9.86 12.88
C SER A 41 16.50 -8.71 13.83
N ALA A 42 16.67 -7.50 13.29
CA ALA A 42 16.93 -6.29 14.07
C ALA A 42 15.64 -5.69 14.67
N GLU A 43 14.59 -5.57 13.86
CA GLU A 43 13.36 -4.85 14.20
C GLU A 43 12.10 -5.62 13.74
N PRO A 44 11.79 -6.78 14.35
CA PRO A 44 10.71 -7.65 13.88
C PRO A 44 9.33 -6.97 13.90
N PHE A 45 9.07 -6.12 14.89
CA PHE A 45 7.80 -5.40 15.00
C PHE A 45 7.63 -4.32 13.94
N TYR A 46 8.71 -3.61 13.58
CA TYR A 46 8.70 -2.62 12.51
C TYR A 46 8.37 -3.28 11.17
N VAL A 47 9.09 -4.35 10.84
CA VAL A 47 8.85 -5.10 9.59
C VAL A 47 7.44 -5.68 9.56
N THR A 48 6.98 -6.26 10.67
CA THR A 48 5.61 -6.79 10.78
C THR A 48 4.57 -5.69 10.58
N TYR A 49 4.76 -4.51 11.18
CA TYR A 49 3.87 -3.37 11.03
C TYR A 49 3.77 -2.91 9.57
N VAL A 50 4.90 -2.78 8.88
CA VAL A 50 4.95 -2.37 7.47
C VAL A 50 4.27 -3.41 6.56
N LEU A 51 4.54 -4.70 6.77
CA LEU A 51 3.93 -5.77 5.96
C LEU A 51 2.42 -5.85 6.17
N LEU A 52 1.96 -5.75 7.42
CA LEU A 52 0.52 -5.69 7.72
C LEU A 52 -0.13 -4.46 7.10
N GLY A 53 0.58 -3.33 7.10
CA GLY A 53 0.13 -2.11 6.44
C GLY A 53 -0.08 -2.28 4.95
N ALA A 54 0.91 -2.84 4.25
CA ALA A 54 0.84 -3.07 2.80
C ALA A 54 -0.31 -4.04 2.44
N VAL A 55 -0.40 -5.17 3.15
CA VAL A 55 -1.51 -6.11 2.96
C VAL A 55 -2.86 -5.46 3.28
N GLY A 56 -2.96 -4.76 4.40
CA GLY A 56 -4.19 -4.12 4.86
C GLY A 56 -4.71 -3.06 3.90
N VAL A 57 -3.82 -2.21 3.38
CA VAL A 57 -4.14 -1.23 2.33
C VAL A 57 -4.68 -1.92 1.09
N GLY A 58 -3.98 -2.91 0.55
CA GLY A 58 -4.44 -3.61 -0.64
C GLY A 58 -5.77 -4.36 -0.43
N VAL A 59 -5.98 -4.95 0.76
CA VAL A 59 -7.26 -5.59 1.11
C VAL A 59 -8.40 -4.58 1.12
N ALA A 60 -8.22 -3.43 1.77
CA ALA A 60 -9.24 -2.39 1.83
C ALA A 60 -9.66 -1.92 0.43
N LEU A 61 -8.68 -1.72 -0.46
CA LEU A 61 -8.92 -1.35 -1.85
C LEU A 61 -9.63 -2.44 -2.64
N GLY A 62 -9.17 -3.68 -2.54
CA GLY A 62 -9.76 -4.81 -3.26
C GLY A 62 -11.21 -5.05 -2.85
N VAL A 63 -11.51 -5.00 -1.55
CA VAL A 63 -12.87 -5.12 -1.03
C VAL A 63 -13.74 -3.94 -1.47
N GLY A 64 -13.24 -2.70 -1.33
CA GLY A 64 -13.96 -1.48 -1.72
C GLY A 64 -14.33 -1.48 -3.21
N SER A 65 -13.38 -1.83 -4.06
CA SER A 65 -13.56 -1.90 -5.52
C SER A 65 -14.57 -3.00 -5.90
N ALA A 66 -14.45 -4.19 -5.30
CA ALA A 66 -15.32 -5.32 -5.69
C ALA A 66 -16.73 -5.26 -5.10
N ARG A 67 -16.92 -4.63 -3.93
CA ARG A 67 -18.24 -4.57 -3.27
C ARG A 67 -19.03 -3.32 -3.58
N ARG A 68 -18.34 -2.21 -3.83
CA ARG A 68 -18.94 -0.88 -4.02
C ARG A 68 -18.56 -0.23 -5.34
N GLU A 69 -17.82 -0.94 -6.20
CA GLU A 69 -17.38 -0.47 -7.51
C GLU A 69 -16.56 0.84 -7.44
N LEU A 70 -15.94 1.11 -6.29
CA LEU A 70 -15.20 2.36 -6.04
C LEU A 70 -13.86 2.35 -6.76
N VAL A 71 -13.57 3.44 -7.48
CA VAL A 71 -12.33 3.61 -8.25
C VAL A 71 -11.39 4.60 -7.56
N SER A 72 -11.93 5.64 -6.92
CA SER A 72 -11.14 6.70 -6.28
C SER A 72 -10.18 6.21 -5.19
N PRO A 73 -10.52 5.22 -4.33
CA PRO A 73 -9.57 4.73 -3.34
C PRO A 73 -8.33 4.11 -3.99
N VAL A 74 -8.53 3.37 -5.09
CA VAL A 74 -7.44 2.71 -5.83
C VAL A 74 -6.53 3.76 -6.45
N LEU A 75 -7.12 4.80 -7.06
CA LEU A 75 -6.36 5.90 -7.65
C LEU A 75 -5.56 6.66 -6.61
N VAL A 76 -6.15 7.01 -5.46
CA VAL A 76 -5.47 7.72 -4.38
C VAL A 76 -4.24 6.94 -3.91
N VAL A 77 -4.42 5.66 -3.57
CA VAL A 77 -3.30 4.84 -3.08
C VAL A 77 -2.27 4.59 -4.18
N GLY A 78 -2.71 4.38 -5.42
CA GLY A 78 -1.83 4.20 -6.57
C GLY A 78 -0.96 5.43 -6.82
N VAL A 79 -1.54 6.64 -6.80
CA VAL A 79 -0.81 7.90 -6.94
C VAL A 79 0.18 8.09 -5.78
N LEU A 80 -0.22 7.81 -4.54
CA LEU A 80 0.67 7.88 -3.38
C LEU A 80 1.87 6.93 -3.53
N LEU A 81 1.62 5.67 -3.91
CA LEU A 81 2.66 4.67 -4.09
C LEU A 81 3.62 5.01 -5.24
N VAL A 82 3.08 5.38 -6.41
CA VAL A 82 3.88 5.78 -7.58
C VAL A 82 4.67 7.04 -7.26
N GLY A 83 4.05 8.06 -6.67
CA GLY A 83 4.71 9.29 -6.26
C GLY A 83 5.85 9.03 -5.27
N ALA A 84 5.61 8.19 -4.26
CA ALA A 84 6.63 7.78 -3.29
C ALA A 84 7.78 6.99 -3.94
N GLY A 85 7.47 6.10 -4.90
CA GLY A 85 8.48 5.36 -5.65
C GLY A 85 9.34 6.27 -6.54
N VAL A 86 8.72 7.15 -7.32
CA VAL A 86 9.42 8.07 -8.24
C VAL A 86 10.29 9.06 -7.46
N THR A 87 9.78 9.64 -6.38
CA THR A 87 10.54 10.57 -5.54
C THR A 87 11.73 9.89 -4.87
N THR A 88 11.56 8.64 -4.40
CA THR A 88 12.66 7.83 -3.88
C THR A 88 13.72 7.55 -4.95
N TRP A 89 13.30 7.15 -6.16
CA TRP A 89 14.21 6.88 -7.27
C TRP A 89 15.08 8.08 -7.64
N PHE A 90 14.47 9.27 -7.77
CA PHE A 90 15.22 10.48 -8.07
C PHE A 90 16.13 10.91 -6.92
N GLY A 91 15.69 10.75 -5.67
CA GLY A 91 16.54 11.01 -4.50
C GLY A 91 17.80 10.16 -4.50
N LEU A 92 17.65 8.85 -4.72
CA LEU A 92 18.79 7.91 -4.79
C LEU A 92 19.73 8.23 -5.97
N ARG A 93 19.19 8.56 -7.15
CA ARG A 93 20.02 8.99 -8.30
C ARG A 93 20.74 10.31 -8.05
N GLY A 94 20.19 11.19 -7.22
CA GLY A 94 20.81 12.43 -6.78
C GLY A 94 21.91 12.26 -5.73
N GLY A 95 22.23 11.03 -5.34
CA GLY A 95 23.26 10.72 -4.33
C GLY A 95 22.77 10.83 -2.89
N ALA A 96 21.46 10.91 -2.65
CA ALA A 96 20.92 10.89 -1.29
C ALA A 96 21.28 9.56 -0.60
N THR A 97 21.84 9.65 0.60
CA THR A 97 22.05 8.48 1.45
C THR A 97 20.76 8.15 2.19
N PRO A 98 20.40 6.86 2.34
CA PRO A 98 19.17 6.46 3.02
C PRO A 98 19.36 6.50 4.54
N VAL A 99 19.67 7.67 5.10
CA VAL A 99 19.82 7.90 6.56
C VAL A 99 18.48 8.07 7.28
N GLY A 100 17.37 8.13 6.55
CA GLY A 100 16.02 8.14 7.10
C GLY A 100 15.04 7.44 6.16
N PRO A 101 13.77 7.26 6.57
CA PRO A 101 12.76 6.72 5.68
C PRO A 101 12.67 7.61 4.44
N THR A 102 12.97 7.02 3.30
CA THR A 102 12.74 7.61 1.97
C THR A 102 11.24 7.93 1.81
N PRO A 103 10.82 8.69 0.79
CA PRO A 103 9.39 8.86 0.51
C PRO A 103 8.62 7.53 0.45
N LEU A 104 9.22 6.45 -0.10
CA LEU A 104 8.63 5.10 -0.06
C LEU A 104 8.58 4.53 1.37
N GLY A 105 9.64 4.71 2.16
CA GLY A 105 9.64 4.34 3.57
C GLY A 105 8.54 5.05 4.37
N TRP A 106 8.35 6.35 4.14
CA TRP A 106 7.26 7.13 4.74
C TRP A 106 5.89 6.65 4.32
N TYR A 107 5.70 6.34 3.03
CA TYR A 107 4.47 5.75 2.54
C TYR A 107 4.15 4.43 3.27
N ALA A 108 5.15 3.56 3.41
CA ALA A 108 5.02 2.27 4.08
C ALA A 108 4.71 2.42 5.58
N LEU A 109 5.33 3.40 6.25
CA LEU A 109 5.09 3.74 7.65
C LEU A 109 3.72 4.38 7.89
N LEU A 110 3.30 5.28 7.01
CA LEU A 110 2.07 6.06 7.15
C LEU A 110 0.87 5.41 6.44
N TRP A 111 0.87 4.07 6.33
CA TRP A 111 -0.25 3.33 5.75
C TRP A 111 -1.62 3.63 6.39
N PRO A 112 -1.74 3.97 7.70
CA PRO A 112 -3.04 4.38 8.25
C PRO A 112 -3.56 5.67 7.62
N VAL A 113 -2.66 6.60 7.26
CA VAL A 113 -3.01 7.84 6.54
C VAL A 113 -3.45 7.51 5.12
N ALA A 114 -2.77 6.60 4.43
CA ALA A 114 -3.20 6.13 3.11
C ALA A 114 -4.60 5.51 3.14
N LEU A 115 -4.90 4.70 4.17
CA LEU A 115 -6.25 4.15 4.38
C LEU A 115 -7.28 5.24 4.68
N LEU A 116 -6.94 6.23 5.49
CA LEU A 116 -7.83 7.36 5.79
C LEU A 116 -8.20 8.11 4.50
N LEU A 117 -7.20 8.47 3.68
CA LEU A 117 -7.42 9.17 2.42
C LEU A 117 -8.22 8.31 1.43
N ALA A 118 -7.89 7.03 1.32
CA ALA A 118 -8.63 6.07 0.50
C ALA A 118 -10.09 5.96 0.97
N GLY A 119 -10.32 5.86 2.28
CA GLY A 119 -11.65 5.79 2.89
C GLY A 119 -12.47 7.05 2.64
N VAL A 120 -11.89 8.23 2.84
CA VAL A 120 -12.54 9.52 2.57
C VAL A 120 -12.90 9.64 1.09
N SER A 121 -11.97 9.32 0.19
CA SER A 121 -12.23 9.36 -1.26
C SER A 121 -13.38 8.42 -1.66
N GLY A 122 -13.39 7.19 -1.12
CA GLY A 122 -14.44 6.22 -1.36
C GLY A 122 -15.80 6.66 -0.81
N VAL A 123 -15.85 7.32 0.36
CA VAL A 123 -17.09 7.91 0.89
C VAL A 123 -17.60 9.01 -0.02
N VAL A 124 -16.72 9.89 -0.51
CA VAL A 124 -17.09 10.98 -1.43
C VAL A 124 -17.63 10.42 -2.75
N GLU A 125 -16.93 9.45 -3.34
CA GLU A 125 -17.36 8.79 -4.58
C GLU A 125 -18.72 8.11 -4.40
N ASN A 126 -18.91 7.36 -3.32
CA ASN A 126 -20.16 6.66 -3.06
C ASN A 126 -21.35 7.62 -2.83
N ARG A 127 -21.10 8.85 -2.37
CA ARG A 127 -22.17 9.86 -2.20
C ARG A 127 -22.54 10.57 -3.50
N ARG A 128 -21.71 10.46 -4.54
CA ARG A 128 -21.88 11.13 -5.84
C ARG A 128 -22.41 10.19 -6.93
N ARG A 129 -22.51 8.89 -6.64
CA ARG A 129 -23.15 7.89 -7.49
C ARG A 129 -24.61 7.74 -7.10
#